data_AF-A0A3D3PE59-F1
#
_entry.id   AF-A0A3D3PE59-F1
#
_cell.length_a   1.000
_cell.length_b   1.000
_cell.length_c   1.000
_cell.angle_alpha   90.00
_cell.angle_beta   90.00
_cell.angle_gamma   90.00
#
_symmetry.space_group_name_H-M   'P 1'
#
loop_
_entity.id
_entity.type
_entity.pdbx_description
1 polymer ?
#
loop_
_entity_poly.entity_id
_entity_poly.type
_entity_poly.pdbx_seq_one_letter_code
_entity_poly.pdbx_strand_id
1 'polypeptide(L)' 'MKFYDKYPQLKEKGFLAKVLTDTVFSTMSLEDQQVSLPKVREIVSSLLKEQELKGGQFFVNESL' A
#
# COMPACT_ATOMS: atom_id res chain seq x y z
N MET A 1 -2.86 11.55 -19.78
CA MET A 1 -3.68 10.99 -18.69
C MET A 1 -2.86 10.97 -17.42
N LYS A 2 -3.44 11.36 -16.27
CA LYS A 2 -2.72 11.25 -14.99
C LYS A 2 -2.71 9.79 -14.55
N PHE A 3 -1.68 9.37 -13.81
CA PHE A 3 -1.48 7.97 -13.40
C PHE A 3 -2.71 7.38 -12.71
N TYR A 4 -3.32 8.13 -11.79
CA TYR A 4 -4.52 7.72 -11.07
C TYR A 4 -5.81 7.73 -11.89
N ASP A 5 -5.82 8.35 -13.08
CA ASP A 5 -6.95 8.25 -14.00
C ASP A 5 -6.95 6.87 -14.70
N LYS A 6 -5.76 6.29 -14.89
CA LYS A 6 -5.60 4.94 -15.45
C LYS A 6 -5.84 3.84 -14.42
N TYR A 7 -5.54 4.13 -13.14
CA TYR A 7 -5.63 3.16 -12.05
C TYR A 7 -6.41 3.75 -10.86
N PRO A 8 -7.75 3.93 -11.01
CA PRO A 8 -8.56 4.59 -9.99
C PRO A 8 -8.59 3.83 -8.66
N GLN A 9 -8.51 2.49 -8.70
CA GLN A 9 -8.50 1.62 -7.52
C GLN A 9 -7.31 1.88 -6.57
N LEU A 10 -6.21 2.45 -7.07
CA LEU A 10 -5.07 2.82 -6.21
C LEU A 10 -5.40 3.96 -5.24
N LYS A 11 -6.50 4.68 -5.46
CA LYS A 11 -7.03 5.67 -4.51
C LYS A 11 -7.75 5.01 -3.33
N GLU A 12 -8.11 3.73 -3.44
CA GLU A 12 -8.76 2.99 -2.35
C GLU A 12 -7.71 2.40 -1.41
N LYS A 13 -7.80 2.76 -0.13
CA LYS A 13 -6.83 2.35 0.90
C LYS A 13 -6.67 0.85 1.04
N GLY A 14 -7.77 0.11 1.04
CA GLY A 14 -7.74 -1.34 1.13
C GLY A 14 -7.02 -1.98 -0.07
N PHE A 15 -7.30 -1.48 -1.27
CA PHE A 15 -6.69 -1.98 -2.50
C PHE A 15 -5.20 -1.69 -2.56
N LEU A 16 -4.78 -0.44 -2.31
CA LEU A 16 -3.37 -0.07 -2.31
C LEU A 16 -2.58 -0.85 -1.25
N ALA A 17 -3.11 -0.96 -0.03
CA ALA A 17 -2.48 -1.72 1.05
C ALA A 17 -2.30 -3.20 0.68
N LYS A 18 -3.31 -3.80 0.05
CA LYS A 18 -3.23 -5.19 -0.43
C LYS A 18 -2.17 -5.35 -1.51
N VAL A 19 -2.18 -4.52 -2.55
CA VAL A 19 -1.21 -4.58 -3.66
C VAL A 19 0.22 -4.45 -3.13
N LEU A 20 0.47 -3.49 -2.25
CA LEU A 20 1.80 -3.29 -1.66
C LEU A 20 2.22 -4.48 -0.79
N THR A 21 1.32 -4.99 0.04
CA THR A 21 1.61 -6.16 0.90
C THR A 21 1.96 -7.38 0.06
N ASP A 22 1.13 -7.71 -0.94
CA ASP A 22 1.33 -8.87 -1.79
C ASP A 22 2.61 -8.75 -2.62
N THR A 23 2.89 -7.55 -3.15
CA THR A 23 4.11 -7.27 -3.94
C THR A 23 5.36 -7.43 -3.08
N VAL A 24 5.42 -6.77 -1.93
CA VAL A 24 6.58 -6.84 -1.03
C VAL A 24 6.79 -8.27 -0.53
N PHE A 25 5.75 -8.95 -0.08
CA PHE A 25 5.84 -10.33 0.39
C PHE A 25 6.35 -11.28 -0.71
N SER A 26 5.84 -11.12 -1.94
CA SER A 26 6.27 -11.95 -3.07
C SER A 26 7.73 -11.68 -3.45
N THR A 27 8.15 -10.41 -3.53
CA THR A 27 9.54 -10.04 -3.79
C THR A 27 10.48 -10.57 -2.71
N MET A 28 10.13 -10.42 -1.43
CA MET A 28 10.91 -10.98 -0.32
C MET A 28 11.05 -12.50 -0.44
N SER A 29 9.97 -13.20 -0.81
CA SER A 29 10.01 -14.65 -1.04
C SER A 29 10.91 -15.04 -2.20
N LEU A 30 10.94 -14.25 -3.28
CA LEU A 30 11.83 -14.46 -4.43
C LEU A 30 13.30 -14.21 -4.10
N GLU A 31 13.57 -13.39 -3.09
CA GLU A 31 14.92 -13.09 -2.58
C GLU A 31 15.32 -13.97 -1.39
N ASP A 32 14.64 -15.11 -1.18
CA ASP A 32 14.85 -16.04 -0.07
C ASP A 32 14.71 -15.42 1.34
N GLN A 33 14.04 -14.26 1.44
CA GLN A 33 13.77 -13.60 2.72
C GLN A 33 12.53 -14.21 3.37
N GLN A 34 12.74 -14.93 4.48
CA GLN A 34 11.66 -15.58 5.23
C GLN A 34 11.02 -14.61 6.23
N VAL A 35 10.08 -13.81 5.75
CA VAL A 35 9.28 -12.89 6.58
C VAL A 35 7.81 -13.27 6.51
N SER A 36 7.14 -13.35 7.66
CA SER A 36 5.73 -13.74 7.69
C SER A 36 4.83 -12.66 7.08
N LEU A 37 3.78 -13.09 6.36
CA LEU A 37 2.81 -12.17 5.76
C LEU A 37 2.17 -11.19 6.76
N PRO A 38 1.78 -11.59 7.99
CA PRO A 38 1.28 -10.64 8.99
C PRO A 38 2.28 -9.54 9.31
N LYS A 39 3.58 -9.87 9.37
CA LYS A 39 4.62 -8.88 9.66
C LYS A 39 4.78 -7.88 8.51
N VAL A 40 4.76 -8.35 7.26
CA VAL A 40 4.77 -7.47 6.07
C VAL A 40 3.55 -6.54 6.08
N ARG A 41 2.36 -7.09 6.37
CA ARG A 41 1.13 -6.30 6.46
C ARG A 41 1.21 -5.19 7.52
N GLU A 42 1.74 -5.47 8.70
CA GLU A 42 1.95 -4.45 9.75
C GLU A 42 2.89 -3.33 9.28
N ILE A 43 3.99 -3.68 8.63
CA ILE A 43 4.98 -2.72 8.12
C ILE A 43 4.32 -1.80 7.08
N VAL A 44 3.68 -2.40 6.06
CA VAL A 44 2.99 -1.64 5.00
C VAL A 44 1.92 -0.73 5.59
N SER A 45 1.10 -1.23 6.52
CA SER A 45 0.03 -0.45 7.15
C SER A 45 0.58 0.73 7.96
N SER A 46 1.68 0.52 8.67
CA SER A 46 2.35 1.57 9.47
C SER A 46 2.91 2.67 8.58
N LEU A 47 3.56 2.30 7.47
CA LEU A 47 4.12 3.26 6.51
C LEU A 47 3.04 4.07 5.79
N LEU A 48 1.95 3.42 5.38
CA LEU A 48 0.82 4.14 4.77
C LEU A 48 0.20 5.15 5.73
N LYS A 49 0.04 4.78 7.00
CA LYS A 49 -0.47 5.69 8.05
C LYS A 49 0.49 6.84 8.33
N GLU A 50 1.80 6.58 8.39
CA GLU A 50 2.81 7.62 8.56
C GLU A 50 2.78 8.62 7.40
N GLN A 51 2.63 8.13 6.19
CA GLN A 51 2.60 8.96 4.99
C GLN A 51 1.34 9.82 4.89
N GLU A 52 0.19 9.29 5.32
CA GLU A 52 -1.05 10.08 5.51
C GLU A 52 -0.82 11.24 6.51
N LEU A 53 -0.18 10.96 7.66
CA LEU A 53 0.10 11.95 8.70
C LEU A 53 1.04 13.06 8.20
N LYS A 54 1.95 12.74 7.29
CA LYS A 54 2.89 13.69 6.66
C LYS A 54 2.24 14.53 5.55
N GLY A 55 0.93 14.41 5.32
CA GLY A 55 0.21 15.17 4.29
C GLY A 55 0.44 14.66 2.87
N GLY A 56 1.05 13.48 2.70
CA GLY A 56 1.10 12.80 1.42
C GLY A 56 -0.29 12.30 1.05
N GLN A 57 -1.00 13.03 0.18
CA GLN A 57 -2.29 12.60 -0.35
C GLN A 57 -2.13 11.34 -1.22
N PHE A 58 -2.19 10.17 -0.59
CA PHE A 58 -2.34 8.88 -1.29
C PHE A 58 -3.81 8.54 -1.52
N PHE A 59 -4.68 8.94 -0.59
CA PHE A 59 -6.10 8.64 -0.63
C PHE A 59 -6.86 9.91 -0.93
N VAL A 60 -7.80 9.83 -1.86
CA VAL A 60 -8.80 10.88 -2.00
C VAL A 60 -9.73 10.72 -0.80
N ASN A 61 -9.77 11.70 0.08
CA ASN A 61 -10.85 11.81 1.05
C ASN A 61 -12.12 12.06 0.25
N GLU A 62 -12.88 11.01 -0.06
CA GLU A 62 -14.32 11.15 -0.31
C GLU A 62 -14.99 11.41 1.05
N SER A 63 -14.85 12.65 1.52
CA SER A 63 -15.83 13.20 2.45
C SER A 63 -17.08 13.55 1.63
N LEU A 64 -18.08 12.67 1.73
CA LEU A 64 -19.49 12.99 1.48
C LEU A 64 -19.98 14.08 2.44
#